data_AF-A0ABD7YG81-F1
#
_entry.id   AF-A0ABD7YG81-F1
#
_cell.length_a   1.000
_cell.length_b   1.000
_cell.length_c   1.000
_cell.angle_alpha   90.00
_cell.angle_beta   90.00
_cell.angle_gamma   90.00
#
_symmetry.space_group_name_H-M   'P 1'
#
loop_
_entity.id
_entity.type
_entity.pdbx_description
1 polymer ?
#
loop_
_entity_poly.entity_id
_entity_poly.type
_entity_poly.pdbx_seq_one_letter_code
_entity_poly.pdbx_strand_id
1 'polypeptide(L)' 'MRIFTRNGHDWTDRVPHLRGALERLSLQNAWLDAEAVWLDAAGRPSFSGLQNAFDRRRTSGISLVVFDLMWLDNGRNPVF' A
#
# COMPACT_ATOMS: atom_id res chain seq x y z
N MET A 1 -3.15 -10.02 5.24
CA MET A 1 -2.93 -8.81 4.40
C MET A 1 -1.90 -9.15 3.32
N ARG A 2 -2.12 -8.76 2.07
CA ARG A 2 -1.12 -8.87 1.00
C ARG A 2 -1.05 -7.55 0.22
N ILE A 3 0.14 -7.19 -0.25
CA ILE A 3 0.38 -5.97 -1.02
C ILE A 3 0.97 -6.40 -2.35
N PHE A 4 0.27 -6.11 -3.45
CA PHE A 4 0.71 -6.44 -4.80
C PHE A 4 1.07 -5.19 -5.56
N THR A 5 2.10 -5.26 -6.40
CA THR A 5 2.35 -4.21 -7.40
C THR A 5 1.34 -4.31 -8.53
N ARG A 6 1.26 -3.27 -9.35
CA ARG A 6 0.47 -3.25 -10.58
C ARG A 6 0.74 -4.44 -11.52
N ASN A 7 1.95 -5.00 -11.48
CA ASN A 7 2.35 -6.16 -12.30
C ASN A 7 2.17 -7.51 -11.58
N GLY A 8 1.50 -7.52 -10.41
CA GLY A 8 1.18 -8.74 -9.67
C GLY A 8 2.30 -9.30 -8.79
N HIS A 9 3.41 -8.57 -8.60
CA HIS A 9 4.47 -9.03 -7.68
C HIS A 9 4.02 -8.83 -6.23
N ASP A 10 4.09 -9.90 -5.43
CA ASP A 10 3.85 -9.82 -3.99
C ASP A 10 5.01 -9.07 -3.31
N TRP A 11 4.68 -7.94 -2.69
CA TRP A 11 5.59 -7.05 -2.00
C TRP A 11 5.36 -7.02 -0.49
N THR A 12 4.52 -7.89 0.04
CA THR A 12 4.13 -7.93 1.45
C THR A 12 5.33 -7.91 2.40
N ASP A 13 6.36 -8.72 2.12
CA ASP A 13 7.57 -8.81 2.94
C ASP A 13 8.59 -7.71 2.65
N ARG A 14 8.45 -7.01 1.52
CA ARG A 14 9.35 -5.90 1.15
C ARG A 14 8.99 -4.61 1.87
N VAL A 15 7.75 -4.46 2.32
CA VAL A 15 7.24 -3.26 2.99
C VAL A 15 6.50 -3.62 4.29
N PRO A 16 7.17 -4.26 5.26
CA PRO A 16 6.52 -4.75 6.48
C PRO A 16 5.89 -3.62 7.31
N HIS A 17 6.42 -2.40 7.24
CA HIS A 17 5.86 -1.22 7.92
C HIS A 17 4.51 -0.80 7.32
N LEU A 18 4.35 -0.89 5.99
CA LEU A 18 3.08 -0.61 5.31
C LEU A 18 2.04 -1.68 5.63
N ARG A 19 2.43 -2.96 5.64
CA ARG A 19 1.55 -4.05 6.09
C ARG A 19 1.01 -3.77 7.49
N GLY A 20 1.90 -3.46 8.44
CA GLY A 20 1.50 -3.15 9.81
C GLY A 20 0.64 -1.89 9.92
N ALA A 21 0.80 -0.92 9.02
CA ALA A 21 -0.07 0.27 8.95
C ALA A 21 -1.48 -0.07 8.46
N LEU A 22 -1.59 -0.86 7.38
CA LEU A 22 -2.85 -1.28 6.81
C LEU A 22 -3.64 -2.22 7.75
N GLU A 23 -2.95 -3.08 8.50
CA GLU A 23 -3.57 -3.99 9.48
C GLU A 23 -4.33 -3.23 10.59
N ARG A 24 -4.01 -1.95 10.83
CA ARG A 24 -4.73 -1.10 11.81
C ARG A 24 -6.06 -0.54 11.30
N LEU A 25 -6.34 -0.62 10.00
CA LEU A 25 -7.58 -0.09 9.41
C LEU A 25 -8.84 -0.90 9.82
N SER A 26 -8.69 -2.00 10.56
CA SER A 26 -9.80 -2.83 11.07
C SER A 26 -10.77 -3.30 9.97
N LEU A 27 -10.26 -3.50 8.75
CA LEU A 27 -11.00 -4.07 7.63
C LEU A 27 -10.91 -5.60 7.70
N GLN A 28 -12.04 -6.29 7.60
CA GLN A 28 -12.05 -7.76 7.53
C GLN A 28 -11.57 -8.25 6.16
N ASN A 29 -12.22 -7.76 5.11
CA ASN A 29 -12.06 -8.21 3.74
C ASN A 29 -12.20 -7.00 2.81
N ALA A 30 -11.09 -6.54 2.23
CA ALA A 30 -11.11 -5.37 1.35
C ALA A 30 -10.01 -5.43 0.30
N TRP A 31 -10.30 -4.85 -0.88
CA TRP A 31 -9.31 -4.53 -1.90
C TRP A 31 -9.17 -3.02 -1.99
N LEU A 32 -7.96 -2.53 -1.79
CA LEU A 32 -7.62 -1.12 -1.86
C LEU A 32 -6.79 -0.88 -3.11
N ASP A 33 -7.04 0.23 -3.80
CA ASP A 33 -6.11 0.75 -4.79
C ASP A 33 -5.30 1.91 -4.18
N ALA A 34 -3.99 1.87 -4.42
CA ALA A 34 -3.05 2.75 -3.77
C ALA A 34 -1.77 2.94 -4.58
N GLU A 35 -1.18 4.13 -4.46
CA GLU A 35 0.10 4.46 -5.09
C GLU A 35 1.22 4.45 -4.04
N ALA A 36 2.31 3.76 -4.33
CA ALA A 36 3.53 3.81 -3.52
C ALA A 36 4.32 5.08 -3.87
N VAL A 37 4.59 5.92 -2.87
CA VAL A 37 5.28 7.19 -3.05
C VAL A 37 6.45 7.35 -2.08
N TRP A 38 7.47 8.06 -2.54
CA TRP A 38 8.49 8.64 -1.67
C TRP A 38 8.23 10.14 -1.56
N LEU A 39 8.07 10.67 -0.36
CA LEU A 39 7.89 12.10 -0.15
C LEU A 39 9.24 12.77 0.09
N ASP A 40 9.52 13.84 -0.62
CA ASP A 40 10.70 14.68 -0.38
C ASP A 40 10.53 15.54 0.89
N ALA A 41 11.53 16.37 1.20
CA ALA A 41 11.51 17.24 2.37
C ALA A 41 10.37 18.30 2.34
N ALA A 42 9.81 18.58 1.16
CA ALA A 42 8.67 19.47 0.98
C ALA A 42 7.33 18.71 0.96
N GLY A 43 7.34 17.39 1.21
CA GLY A 43 6.16 16.54 1.19
C GLY A 43 5.65 16.23 -0.21
N ARG A 44 6.46 16.39 -1.26
CA ARG A 44 6.06 16.12 -2.65
C ARG A 44 6.52 14.73 -3.10
N PRO A 45 5.71 14.03 -3.92
CA PRO A 45 6.14 12.75 -4.48
C PRO A 45 7.42 12.90 -5.32
N SER A 46 8.41 12.05 -5.04
CA SER A 46 9.69 11.99 -5.74
C SER A 46 9.89 10.63 -6.39
N PHE A 47 9.75 10.57 -7.71
CA PHE A 47 9.95 9.35 -8.49
C PHE A 47 11.41 8.84 -8.40
N SER A 48 12.38 9.74 -8.37
CA SER A 48 13.79 9.38 -8.20
C SER A 48 14.10 8.87 -6.79
N GLY A 49 13.46 9.44 -5.76
CA GLY A 49 13.54 8.94 -4.38
C GLY A 49 13.00 7.52 -4.27
N LEU A 50 11.85 7.25 -4.90
CA LEU A 50 11.23 5.94 -4.91
C LEU A 50 12.11 4.88 -5.63
N GLN A 51 12.66 5.20 -6.80
CA GLN A 51 13.61 4.32 -7.50
C GLN A 51 14.84 4.00 -6.63
N ASN A 52 15.45 5.03 -6.02
CA ASN A 52 16.60 4.84 -5.13
C ASN A 52 16.26 3.97 -3.91
N ALA A 53 15.06 4.11 -3.36
CA ALA A 53 14.59 3.28 -2.25
C ALA A 53 14.52 1.79 -2.66
N PHE A 54 14.06 1.49 -3.87
CA PHE A 54 14.03 0.13 -4.40
C PHE A 54 15.42 -0.42 -4.68
N ASP A 55 16.27 0.34 -5.38
CA ASP A 55 17.63 -0.09 -5.75
C ASP A 55 18.47 -0.41 -4.50
N ARG A 56 18.31 0.39 -3.45
CA ARG A 56 19.04 0.23 -2.18
C ARG A 56 18.34 -0.66 -1.17
N ARG A 57 17.19 -1.26 -1.51
CA ARG A 57 16.33 -2.06 -0.61
C ARG A 57 15.98 -1.33 0.70
N ARG A 58 15.86 0.00 0.64
CA ARG A 58 15.51 0.88 1.77
C ARG A 58 14.05 1.32 1.69
N THR A 59 13.15 0.39 1.93
CA THR A 59 11.71 0.58 1.70
C THR A 59 10.98 1.25 2.86
N SER A 60 11.61 1.42 4.03
CA SER A 60 10.97 1.93 5.25
C SER A 60 10.43 3.36 5.15
N GLY A 61 10.89 4.16 4.19
CA GLY A 61 10.40 5.53 3.94
C GLY A 61 9.30 5.61 2.87
N ILE A 62 8.93 4.49 2.25
CA ILE A 62 7.85 4.45 1.27
C ILE A 62 6.51 4.64 2.00
N SER A 63 5.66 5.49 1.44
CA SER A 63 4.28 5.71 1.87
C SER A 63 3.30 5.13 0.84
N LEU A 64 2.10 4.76 1.28
CA LEU A 64 0.98 4.44 0.38
C LEU A 64 -0.03 5.57 0.42
N VAL A 65 -0.39 6.09 -0.75
CA VAL A 65 -1.54 6.98 -0.93
C VAL A 65 -2.69 6.11 -1.43
N VAL A 66 -3.62 5.78 -0.54
CA VAL A 66 -4.83 5.02 -0.89
C VAL A 66 -5.85 5.97 -1.48
N PHE A 67 -6.40 5.65 -2.65
CA PHE A 67 -7.35 6.51 -3.36
C PHE A 67 -8.65 5.81 -3.77
N ASP A 68 -8.69 4.47 -3.77
CA ASP A 68 -9.92 3.73 -4.04
C ASP A 68 -10.09 2.51 -3.10
N LEU A 69 -11.34 2.18 -2.84
CA LEU A 69 -11.79 0.97 -2.14
C LEU A 69 -12.55 0.13 -3.16
N MET A 70 -11.81 -0.65 -3.95
CA MET A 70 -12.36 -1.46 -5.04
C MET A 70 -13.36 -2.50 -4.56
N TRP A 71 -13.16 -3.03 -3.36
CA TRP A 71 -14.08 -3.98 -2.75
C TRP A 71 -14.01 -3.91 -1.22
N LEU A 72 -15.17 -4.04 -0.57
CA LEU A 72 -15.30 -4.18 0.87
C LEU A 72 -16.41 -5.18 1.16
N ASP A 73 -16.06 -6.25 1.86
CA ASP A 73 -17.02 -7.11 2.53
C ASP A 73 -17.14 -6.66 3.99
N ASN A 74 -18.33 -6.14 4.30
CA ASN A 74 -18.70 -5.60 5.61
C ASN A 74 -19.48 -6.62 6.45
N GLY A 75 -19.50 -7.90 6.05
CA GLY A 75 -20.24 -8.95 6.74
C GLY A 75 -21.77 -8.83 6.65
N ARG A 76 -22.31 -7.92 5.83
CA ARG A 76 -23.74 -7.95 5.49
C ARG A 76 -23.96 -9.00 4.43
N ASN A 77 -24.61 -10.09 4.83
CA ASN A 77 -25.15 -11.08 3.91
C ASN A 77 -25.96 -10.33 2.83
N PRO A 78 -25.62 -10.44 1.53
CA PRO A 78 -26.44 -9.82 0.49
C PRO A 78 -27.81 -10.48 0.54
N VAL A 79 -28.83 -9.69 0.90
CA VAL A 79 -30.22 -10.08 0.66
C VAL A 79 -30.42 -9.91 -0.85
N PHE A 80 -30.22 -11.02 -1.57
CA PHE A 80 -30.75 -11.17 -2.94
C PHE A 80 -32.23 -11.51 -2.85
#